data_AF-B9P9Q4-F1
#
_entry.id   AF-B9P9Q4-F1
#
_cell.length_a   1.000
_cell.length_b   1.000
_cell.length_c   1.000
_cell.angle_alpha   90.00
_cell.angle_beta   90.00
_cell.angle_gamma   90.00
#
_symmetry.space_group_name_H-M   'P 1'
#
loop_
_entity.id
_entity.type
_entity.pdbx_description
1 polymer ?
#
loop_
_entity_poly.entity_id
_entity_poly.type
_entity_poly.pdbx_seq_one_letter_code
_entity_poly.pdbx_strand_id
1 'polypeptide(L)' 'MACKIKRLYRFGARKIALPGLIPLGSIPYASSTLCRKNLSCVANINNAVLPFNAGLFSLVHQLNKKLNDARFI' A
#
# COMPACT_ATOMS: atom_id res chain seq x y z
N MET A 1 -9.26 -6.23 2.14
CA MET A 1 -8.85 -4.82 2.34
C MET A 1 -9.83 -3.74 1.85
N ALA A 2 -10.70 -3.98 0.85
CA ALA A 2 -11.53 -2.92 0.23
C ALA A 2 -12.69 -2.35 1.10
N CYS A 3 -13.04 -2.99 2.21
CA CYS A 3 -14.23 -2.64 3.00
C CYS A 3 -14.08 -1.27 3.72
N LYS A 4 -12.90 -0.94 4.24
CA LYS A 4 -12.68 0.31 4.99
C LYS A 4 -12.75 1.56 4.08
N ILE A 5 -12.17 1.49 2.88
CA ILE A 5 -12.14 2.60 1.92
C ILE A 5 -13.55 2.95 1.44
N LYS A 6 -14.35 1.94 1.08
CA LYS A 6 -15.75 2.14 0.66
C LYS A 6 -16.61 2.71 1.79
N ARG A 7 -16.31 2.37 3.05
CA ARG A 7 -17.01 2.91 4.22
C ARG A 7 -16.73 4.40 4.42
N LEU A 8 -15.48 4.84 4.29
CA LEU A 8 -15.13 6.27 4.36
C LEU A 8 -15.86 7.08 3.29
N TYR A 9 -15.91 6.57 2.05
CA TYR A 9 -16.68 7.20 0.98
C TYR A 9 -18.18 7.31 1.30
N ARG A 10 -18.79 6.25 1.85
CA ARG A 10 -20.19 6.25 2.30
C ARG A 10 -20.46 7.26 3.42
N PHE A 11 -19.45 7.58 4.22
CA PHE A 11 -19.53 8.62 5.26
C PHE A 11 -19.23 10.04 4.76
N GLY A 12 -19.13 10.24 3.44
CA GLY A 12 -18.95 11.57 2.86
C GLY A 12 -17.51 11.94 2.52
N ALA A 13 -16.52 11.08 2.76
CA ALA A 13 -15.15 11.37 2.35
C ALA A 13 -15.05 11.45 0.82
N ARG A 14 -14.49 12.55 0.30
CA ARG A 14 -14.29 12.80 -1.15
C ARG A 14 -12.82 12.93 -1.56
N LYS A 15 -11.90 12.95 -0.60
CA LYS A 15 -10.46 12.89 -0.84
C LYS A 15 -9.88 11.85 0.11
N ILE A 16 -9.31 10.77 -0.44
CA ILE A 16 -8.80 9.64 0.34
C ILE A 16 -7.39 9.32 -0.16
N ALA A 17 -6.40 9.52 0.70
CA ALA A 17 -5.02 9.16 0.42
C ALA A 17 -4.75 7.69 0.79
N LEU A 18 -4.14 6.95 -0.12
CA LEU A 18 -3.79 5.54 0.00
C LEU A 18 -2.28 5.39 -0.22
N PRO A 19 -1.46 5.65 0.81
CA PRO A 19 -0.01 5.55 0.65
C PRO A 19 0.41 4.11 0.38
N GLY A 20 1.32 3.95 -0.59
CA GLY A 20 2.00 2.70 -0.83
C GLY A 20 2.92 2.30 0.33
N LEU A 21 3.35 1.05 0.33
CA LEU A 21 4.35 0.58 1.26
C LEU A 21 5.75 1.01 0.80
N ILE A 22 6.55 1.39 1.78
CA ILE A 22 7.99 1.61 1.62
C ILE A 22 8.73 0.26 1.55
N PRO A 23 10.02 0.24 1.17
CA PRO A 23 10.85 -0.97 1.23
C PRO A 23 10.95 -1.54 2.66
N LEU A 24 10.05 -2.45 3.02
CA LEU A 24 9.90 -2.96 4.38
C LEU A 24 11.10 -3.75 4.88
N GLY A 25 11.88 -4.38 4.00
CA GLY A 25 13.11 -5.08 4.38
C GLY A 25 14.22 -4.11 4.82
N SER A 26 14.12 -2.84 4.42
CA SER A 26 15.13 -1.82 4.67
C SER A 26 14.88 -1.01 5.95
N ILE A 27 13.73 -1.20 6.62
CA ILE A 27 13.48 -0.53 7.91
C ILE A 27 14.44 -1.10 8.97
N PRO A 28 14.91 -0.30 9.94
CA PRO A 28 15.94 -0.71 10.89
C PRO A 28 15.61 -2.04 11.57
N TYR A 29 14.39 -2.20 12.09
CA TYR A 29 13.95 -3.43 12.75
C TYR A 29 13.98 -4.66 11.83
N ALA A 30 13.51 -4.53 10.58
CA ALA A 30 13.52 -5.66 9.65
C ALA A 30 14.94 -6.03 9.23
N SER A 31 15.75 -5.03 8.91
CA SER A 31 17.13 -5.24 8.47
C SER A 31 17.99 -5.82 9.59
N SER A 32 17.96 -5.23 10.79
CA SER A 32 18.84 -5.62 11.90
C SER A 32 18.35 -6.85 12.66
N THR A 33 17.06 -6.92 12.95
CA THR A 33 16.52 -7.90 13.92
C THR A 33 15.95 -9.11 13.22
N LEU A 34 15.08 -8.90 12.23
CA LEU A 34 14.44 -9.99 11.48
C LEU A 34 15.44 -10.66 10.51
N CYS A 35 16.12 -9.87 9.70
CA CYS A 35 17.03 -10.37 8.67
C CYS A 35 18.49 -10.48 9.13
N ARG A 36 18.87 -9.92 10.28
CA ARG A 36 20.27 -9.93 10.78
C ARG A 36 21.29 -9.47 9.73
N LYS A 37 20.95 -8.40 8.99
CA LYS A 37 21.72 -7.84 7.87
C LYS A 37 21.93 -8.79 6.68
N ASN A 38 21.16 -9.88 6.58
CA ASN A 38 21.17 -10.75 5.42
C ASN A 38 20.48 -10.07 4.23
N LEU A 39 21.25 -9.83 3.15
CA LEU A 39 20.77 -9.13 1.96
C LEU A 39 19.64 -9.88 1.23
N SER A 40 19.69 -11.21 1.19
CA SER A 40 18.65 -12.02 0.53
C SER A 40 17.31 -11.93 1.27
N CYS A 41 17.34 -11.99 2.60
CA CYS A 41 16.15 -11.76 3.44
C CYS A 41 15.57 -10.35 3.21
N VAL A 42 16.42 -9.32 3.26
CA VAL A 42 16.01 -7.92 3.01
C VAL A 42 15.38 -7.77 1.63
N ALA A 43 16.03 -8.33 0.59
CA ALA A 43 15.54 -8.31 -0.77
C ALA A 43 14.19 -9.04 -0.91
N ASN A 44 14.02 -10.20 -0.27
CA ASN A 44 12.76 -10.94 -0.30
C ASN A 44 11.60 -10.13 0.30
N ILE A 45 11.82 -9.49 1.45
CA ILE A 45 10.79 -8.62 2.06
C ILE A 45 10.49 -7.41 1.17
N ASN A 46 11.52 -6.77 0.60
CA ASN A 46 11.32 -5.65 -0.31
C ASN A 46 10.58 -6.07 -1.59
N ASN A 47 10.87 -7.25 -2.14
CA ASN A 47 10.21 -7.76 -3.33
C ASN A 47 8.73 -8.08 -3.08
N ALA A 48 8.36 -8.50 -1.85
CA ALA A 48 6.97 -8.70 -1.47
C ALA A 48 6.14 -7.40 -1.44
N VAL A 49 6.80 -6.23 -1.32
CA VAL A 49 6.13 -4.92 -1.37
C VAL A 49 5.69 -4.56 -2.79
N LEU A 50 6.41 -4.99 -3.82
CA LEU A 50 6.12 -4.68 -5.22
C LEU A 50 4.70 -5.07 -5.67
N PRO A 51 4.24 -6.34 -5.50
CA PRO A 51 2.90 -6.73 -5.92
C PRO A 51 1.81 -6.00 -5.10
N PHE A 52 2.08 -5.68 -3.83
CA PHE A 52 1.15 -4.89 -3.02
C PHE A 52 0.97 -3.48 -3.61
N ASN A 53 2.07 -2.77 -3.90
CA ASN A 53 2.01 -1.41 -4.46
C ASN A 53 1.37 -1.40 -5.85
N ALA A 54 1.66 -2.39 -6.69
CA ALA A 54 1.01 -2.55 -7.99
C ALA A 54 -0.50 -2.77 -7.86
N GLY A 55 -0.92 -3.63 -6.93
CA GLY A 55 -2.34 -3.86 -6.63
C GLY A 55 -3.04 -2.61 -6.08
N LEU A 56 -2.36 -1.85 -5.21
CA LEU A 56 -2.87 -0.59 -4.67
C LEU A 56 -3.08 0.46 -5.77
N PHE A 57 -2.11 0.61 -6.68
CA PHE A 57 -2.24 1.51 -7.82
C PHE A 57 -3.44 1.14 -8.72
N SER A 58 -3.58 -0.16 -9.03
CA SER A 58 -4.74 -0.67 -9.79
C SER A 58 -6.06 -0.39 -9.07
N LEU A 59 -6.10 -0.55 -7.75
CA LEU A 59 -7.28 -0.24 -6.94
C LEU A 59 -7.63 1.25 -6.97
N VAL A 60 -6.65 2.15 -6.80
CA VAL A 60 -6.84 3.61 -6.89
C VAL A 60 -7.44 3.97 -8.26
N HIS A 61 -6.88 3.43 -9.34
CA HIS A 61 -7.38 3.67 -10.69
C HIS A 61 -8.84 3.20 -10.86
N GLN A 62 -9.16 1.99 -10.38
CA GLN A 62 -10.54 1.47 -10.44
C GLN A 62 -11.52 2.27 -9.60
N LEU A 63 -11.12 2.78 -8.43
CA LEU A 63 -11.97 3.59 -7.57
C LEU A 63 -12.25 4.96 -8.19
N ASN A 64 -11.22 5.63 -8.71
CA ASN A 64 -11.38 6.90 -9.43
C ASN A 64 -12.27 6.77 -10.67
N LYS A 65 -12.27 5.61 -11.35
CA LYS A 65 -13.17 5.34 -12.49
C LYS A 65 -14.62 5.07 -12.07
N LYS A 66 -14.84 4.52 -10.88
CA LYS A 66 -16.18 4.11 -10.39
C LYS A 66 -16.88 5.18 -9.57
N LEU A 67 -16.14 6.07 -8.92
CA LEU A 67 -16.65 7.05 -7.95
C LEU A 67 -16.23 8.45 -8.39
N ASN A 68 -16.94 9.01 -9.37
CA ASN A 68 -16.56 10.26 -10.03
C ASN A 68 -16.65 11.49 -9.13
N ASP A 69 -17.39 11.42 -8.02
CA ASP A 69 -17.51 12.48 -7.04
C ASP A 69 -16.40 12.47 -5.97
N ALA A 70 -15.52 11.45 -5.98
CA ALA A 70 -14.41 11.30 -5.05
C ALA A 70 -13.06 11.16 -5.77
N ARG A 71 -11.99 11.55 -5.09
CA ARG A 71 -10.61 11.41 -5.55
C ARG A 71 -9.80 10.55 -4.60
N PHE A 72 -9.29 9.46 -5.13
CA PHE A 72 -8.34 8.55 -4.48
C PHE A 72 -6.95 8.89 -4.99
N ILE A 73 -6.01 9.09 -4.05
CA ILE A 73 -4.65 9.55 -4.32
C ILE A 73 -3.66 8.57 -3.71
#